data_AF-A0A4P5VRX1-F1
#
_entry.id   AF-A0A4P5VRX1-F1
#
_cell.length_a   1.000
_cell.length_b   1.000
_cell.length_c   1.000
_cell.angle_alpha   90.00
_cell.angle_beta   90.00
_cell.angle_gamma   90.00
#
_symmetry.space_group_name_H-M   'P 1'
#
loop_
_entity.id
_entity.type
_entity.pdbx_description
1 polymer ?
#
loop_
_entity_poly.entity_id
_entity_poly.type
_entity_poly.pdbx_seq_one_letter_code
_entity_poly.pdbx_strand_id
1 'polypeptide(L)'
;MFGDPAFALDALLELLPQPVLFADKRGRLVYANPAACALLGYPLLELRSLLHVSDVYHRPEDARRVLRAARDAGGQTERPVDVMIRTRSGEVIPARIHARVHVGGDGLIIGTMGVFEDVREVSDLSRRLDEAATQVVASEKRAAVVAVAGQAAHDLSQPLMAAMGNIELALMQPNLDAKVSTRLERAYEQLERLRGIVTEFVRMTGTRSTS
;
A
#
# COMPACT_ATOMS: atom_id res chain seq x y z
N MET A 1 43.55 0.45 22.05
CA MET A 1 42.12 0.78 21.93
C MET A 1 41.48 0.16 20.69
N PHE A 2 42.06 0.29 19.49
CA PHE A 2 41.54 -0.31 18.24
C PHE A 2 41.80 -1.83 18.02
N GLY A 3 42.05 -2.60 19.09
CA GLY A 3 42.37 -4.04 18.98
C GLY A 3 41.68 -4.92 20.01
N ASP A 4 40.78 -4.35 20.82
CA ASP A 4 39.98 -5.10 21.79
C ASP A 4 38.70 -5.59 21.09
N PRO A 5 38.47 -6.92 20.97
CA PRO A 5 37.25 -7.47 20.39
C PRO A 5 35.97 -6.99 21.07
N ALA A 6 36.02 -6.66 22.38
CA ALA A 6 34.86 -6.16 23.10
C ALA A 6 34.48 -4.74 22.63
N PHE A 7 35.47 -3.87 22.43
CA PHE A 7 35.26 -2.52 21.89
C PHE A 7 34.70 -2.58 20.46
N ALA A 8 35.25 -3.46 19.62
CA ALA A 8 34.78 -3.62 18.24
C ALA A 8 33.31 -4.11 18.19
N LEU A 9 32.93 -5.05 19.06
CA LEU A 9 31.56 -5.55 19.13
C LEU A 9 30.58 -4.46 19.59
N ASP A 10 30.94 -3.67 20.60
CA ASP A 10 30.10 -2.59 21.11
C ASP A 10 29.89 -1.51 20.04
N ALA A 11 30.98 -1.07 19.38
CA ALA A 11 30.92 -0.12 18.28
C ALA A 11 30.07 -0.62 17.10
N LEU A 12 30.13 -1.92 16.77
CA LEU A 12 29.28 -2.51 15.75
C LEU A 12 27.81 -2.46 16.15
N LEU A 13 27.45 -2.86 17.38
CA LEU A 13 26.07 -2.84 17.85
C LEU A 13 25.49 -1.43 17.91
N GLU A 14 26.31 -0.43 18.24
CA GLU A 14 25.92 0.98 18.23
C GLU A 14 25.61 1.51 16.82
N LEU A 15 26.32 1.02 15.80
CA LEU A 15 26.12 1.41 14.40
C LEU A 15 25.00 0.63 13.69
N LEU A 16 24.58 -0.52 14.22
CA LEU A 16 23.56 -1.34 13.58
C LEU A 16 22.21 -0.60 13.56
N PRO A 17 21.56 -0.51 12.38
CA PRO A 17 20.25 0.13 12.25
C PRO A 17 19.14 -0.76 12.82
N GLN A 18 19.36 -2.07 12.95
CA GLN A 18 18.39 -2.96 13.57
C GLN A 18 18.38 -2.79 15.09
N PRO A 19 17.20 -2.68 15.71
CA PRO A 19 17.04 -2.83 17.15
C PRO A 19 17.59 -4.15 17.67
N VAL A 20 18.54 -4.08 18.60
CA VAL A 20 19.09 -5.25 19.29
C VAL A 20 18.84 -5.12 20.79
N LEU A 21 18.28 -6.19 21.38
CA LEU A 21 18.07 -6.32 22.82
C LEU A 21 18.76 -7.57 23.35
N PHE A 22 19.35 -7.47 24.53
CA PHE A 22 19.76 -8.63 25.32
C PHE A 22 19.03 -8.64 26.65
N ALA A 23 18.59 -9.82 27.07
CA ALA A 23 18.01 -10.07 28.38
C ALA A 23 18.78 -11.15 29.13
N ASP A 24 18.82 -11.04 30.46
CA ASP A 24 19.38 -12.08 31.32
C ASP A 24 18.45 -13.30 31.42
N LYS A 25 18.88 -14.34 32.14
CA LYS A 25 18.08 -15.56 32.40
C LYS A 25 16.74 -15.33 33.10
N ARG A 26 16.54 -14.16 33.72
CA ARG A 26 15.27 -13.75 34.35
C ARG A 26 14.46 -12.84 33.43
N GLY A 27 14.87 -12.68 32.17
CA GLY A 27 14.22 -11.85 31.17
C GLY A 27 14.37 -10.35 31.40
N ARG A 28 15.26 -9.90 32.29
CA ARG A 28 15.51 -8.46 32.47
C ARG A 28 16.43 -7.97 31.38
N LEU A 29 16.09 -6.85 30.75
CA LEU A 29 16.94 -6.26 29.71
C LEU A 29 18.27 -5.82 30.33
N VAL A 30 19.37 -6.30 29.76
CA VAL A 30 20.73 -5.96 30.19
C VAL A 30 21.48 -5.12 29.16
N TYR A 31 20.97 -5.04 27.93
CA TYR A 31 21.50 -4.20 26.87
C TYR A 31 20.41 -3.87 25.85
N ALA A 32 20.49 -2.66 25.29
CA ALA A 32 19.76 -2.24 24.11
C ALA A 32 20.66 -1.31 23.30
N ASN A 33 20.73 -1.49 21.99
CA ASN A 33 21.48 -0.57 21.15
C ASN A 33 20.68 0.75 20.91
N PRO A 34 21.30 1.79 20.31
CA PRO A 34 20.61 3.04 20.02
C PRO A 34 19.36 2.88 19.16
N ALA A 35 19.39 1.97 18.17
CA ALA A 35 18.22 1.68 17.34
C ALA A 35 17.04 1.11 18.14
N ALA A 36 17.30 0.23 19.11
CA ALA A 36 16.25 -0.28 20.00
C ALA A 36 15.70 0.79 20.94
N CYS A 37 16.56 1.68 21.45
CA CYS A 37 16.12 2.81 22.25
C CYS A 37 15.21 3.74 21.44
N ALA A 38 15.60 4.04 20.20
CA ALA A 38 14.83 4.87 19.28
C ALA A 38 13.46 4.26 18.92
N LEU A 39 13.43 2.96 18.59
CA LEU A 39 12.19 2.27 18.25
C LEU A 39 11.23 2.17 19.44
N LEU A 40 11.73 1.84 20.63
CA LEU A 40 10.87 1.63 21.81
C LEU A 40 10.53 2.94 22.53
N GLY A 41 11.28 4.01 22.30
CA GLY A 41 11.08 5.31 22.96
C GLY A 41 11.53 5.35 24.42
N TYR A 42 12.43 4.45 24.82
CA TYR A 42 13.01 4.42 26.17
C TYR A 42 14.51 4.74 26.11
N PRO A 43 15.04 5.55 27.04
CA PRO A 43 16.49 5.68 27.19
C PRO A 43 17.08 4.37 27.74
N LEU A 44 18.32 4.04 27.36
CA LEU A 44 19.01 2.81 27.76
C LEU A 44 19.01 2.57 29.28
N LEU A 45 19.15 3.63 30.07
CA LEU A 45 19.17 3.54 31.54
C LEU A 45 17.82 3.06 32.11
N GLU A 46 16.71 3.46 31.51
CA GLU A 46 15.37 2.99 31.91
C GLU A 46 15.12 1.56 31.43
N LEU A 47 15.56 1.21 30.21
CA LEU A 47 15.44 -0.16 29.67
C LEU A 47 16.11 -1.19 30.60
N ARG A 48 17.31 -0.88 31.09
CA ARG A 48 18.08 -1.78 31.97
C ARG A 48 17.48 -1.97 33.37
N SER A 49 16.67 -1.02 33.83
CA SER A 49 16.27 -0.91 35.23
C SER A 49 14.82 -1.30 35.48
N LEU A 50 13.95 -1.15 34.47
CA LEU A 50 12.50 -1.19 34.65
C LEU A 50 11.76 -2.23 33.81
N LEU A 51 12.38 -2.76 32.75
CA LEU A 51 11.66 -3.55 31.75
C LEU A 51 12.09 -5.02 31.75
N HIS A 52 11.09 -5.88 31.89
CA HIS A 52 11.22 -7.28 31.50
C HIS A 52 11.00 -7.37 29.99
N VAL A 53 11.68 -8.29 29.31
CA VAL A 53 11.61 -8.46 27.85
C VAL A 53 10.18 -8.70 27.35
N SER A 54 9.29 -9.24 28.20
CA SER A 54 7.86 -9.40 27.87
C SER A 54 7.11 -8.09 27.70
N ASP A 55 7.57 -7.02 28.35
CA ASP A 55 6.88 -5.72 28.37
C ASP A 55 7.04 -4.96 27.05
N VAL A 56 8.11 -5.30 26.30
CA VAL A 56 8.38 -4.85 24.92
C VAL A 56 7.31 -5.36 23.96
N TYR A 57 6.74 -6.53 24.22
CA TYR A 57 5.68 -7.09 23.39
C TYR A 57 4.33 -6.50 23.81
N HIS A 58 3.48 -6.19 22.83
CA HIS A 58 2.11 -5.79 23.08
C HIS A 58 1.35 -6.88 23.85
N ARG A 59 1.57 -8.15 23.47
CA ARG A 59 1.10 -9.34 24.19
C ARG A 59 2.28 -10.04 24.88
N PRO A 60 2.32 -10.14 26.21
CA PRO A 60 3.41 -10.82 26.93
C PRO A 60 3.63 -12.27 26.50
N GLU A 61 2.60 -12.92 25.96
CA GLU A 61 2.64 -14.28 25.42
C GLU A 61 3.56 -14.42 24.19
N ASP A 62 3.73 -13.34 23.42
CA ASP A 62 4.58 -13.35 22.23
C ASP A 62 6.05 -13.56 22.60
N ALA A 63 6.50 -13.03 23.75
CA ALA A 63 7.84 -13.31 24.27
C ALA A 63 8.06 -14.82 24.50
N ARG A 64 7.05 -15.52 25.02
CA ARG A 64 7.10 -16.98 25.23
C ARG A 64 7.05 -17.73 23.90
N ARG A 65 6.27 -17.27 22.94
CA ARG A 65 6.20 -17.84 21.59
C ARG A 65 7.54 -17.76 20.89
N VAL A 66 8.19 -16.60 20.92
CA VAL A 66 9.52 -16.38 20.34
C VAL A 66 10.58 -17.25 21.02
N LEU A 67 10.55 -17.33 22.36
CA LEU A 67 11.47 -18.17 23.11
C LEU A 67 11.32 -19.66 22.76
N ARG A 68 10.08 -20.15 22.62
CA ARG A 68 9.80 -21.53 22.18
C ARG A 68 10.31 -21.77 20.77
N ALA A 69 9.98 -20.89 19.83
CA ALA A 69 10.44 -21.00 18.44
C ALA A 69 11.97 -21.07 18.35
N ALA A 70 12.69 -20.30 19.16
CA ALA A 70 14.16 -20.38 19.21
C ALA A 70 14.66 -21.72 19.79
N ARG A 71 14.04 -22.23 20.86
CA ARG A 71 14.44 -23.51 21.47
C ARG A 71 14.17 -24.70 20.56
N ASP A 72 13.00 -24.73 19.93
CA ASP A 72 12.57 -25.82 19.06
C ASP A 72 13.48 -25.92 17.81
N ALA A 73 14.06 -24.79 17.39
CA ALA A 73 15.04 -24.67 16.31
C ALA A 73 16.51 -24.74 16.78
N GLY A 74 16.80 -25.40 17.91
CA GLY A 74 18.18 -25.64 18.35
C GLY A 74 18.88 -24.44 19.00
N GLY A 75 18.12 -23.47 19.50
CA GLY A 75 18.62 -22.31 20.25
C GLY A 75 18.58 -20.98 19.49
N GLN A 76 18.16 -20.98 18.22
CA GLN A 76 17.91 -19.75 17.45
C GLN A 76 16.73 -19.96 16.51
N THR A 77 15.92 -18.92 16.32
CA THR A 77 14.83 -18.95 15.34
C THR A 77 15.37 -19.13 13.91
N GLU A 78 14.92 -20.17 13.19
CA GLU A 78 15.24 -20.38 11.77
C GLU A 78 14.72 -19.27 10.86
N ARG A 79 13.52 -18.77 11.16
CA ARG A 79 12.84 -17.68 10.44
C ARG A 79 12.45 -16.58 11.42
N PRO A 80 12.33 -15.32 10.97
CA PRO A 80 11.82 -14.27 11.84
C PRO A 80 10.39 -14.60 12.27
N VAL A 81 10.05 -14.26 13.51
CA VAL A 81 8.70 -14.41 14.06
C VAL A 81 8.00 -13.07 14.01
N ASP A 82 6.81 -13.02 13.43
CA ASP A 82 5.97 -11.82 13.45
C ASP A 82 5.46 -11.57 14.87
N VAL A 83 5.58 -10.33 15.34
CA VAL A 83 5.18 -9.89 16.68
C VAL A 83 4.65 -8.47 16.64
N MET A 84 3.87 -8.11 17.66
CA MET A 84 3.50 -6.72 17.89
C MET A 84 4.30 -6.21 19.09
N ILE A 85 5.08 -5.16 18.90
CA ILE A 85 5.80 -4.50 20.00
C ILE A 85 5.03 -3.25 20.44
N ARG A 86 5.25 -2.83 21.69
CA ARG A 86 4.63 -1.64 22.26
C ARG A 86 5.69 -0.67 22.75
N THR A 87 5.62 0.57 22.29
CA THR A 87 6.55 1.64 22.67
C THR A 87 6.15 2.28 24.01
N ARG A 88 7.01 3.17 24.53
CA ARG A 88 6.73 3.99 25.72
C ARG A 88 5.48 4.86 25.57
N SER A 89 5.20 5.36 24.36
CA SER A 89 4.00 6.16 24.09
C SER A 89 2.72 5.33 24.01
N GLY A 90 2.84 4.00 24.05
CA GLY A 90 1.71 3.07 23.88
C GLY A 90 1.42 2.70 22.43
N GLU A 91 2.18 3.23 21.47
CA GLU A 91 2.07 2.86 20.06
C GLU A 91 2.38 1.36 19.89
N VAL A 92 1.56 0.67 19.08
CA VAL A 92 1.73 -0.74 18.78
C VAL A 92 2.28 -0.88 17.36
N ILE A 93 3.50 -1.39 17.25
CA ILE A 93 4.25 -1.46 15.99
C ILE A 93 4.33 -2.93 15.56
N PRO A 94 3.97 -3.26 14.30
CA PRO A 94 4.27 -4.57 13.74
C PRO A 94 5.78 -4.70 13.55
N ALA A 95 6.34 -5.80 14.04
CA ALA A 95 7.76 -6.09 13.92
C ALA A 95 8.00 -7.57 13.65
N ARG A 96 9.17 -7.86 13.08
CA ARG A 96 9.71 -9.21 12.96
C ARG A 96 10.89 -9.37 13.90
N ILE A 97 11.03 -10.53 14.53
CA ILE A 97 12.15 -10.79 15.45
C ILE A 97 12.90 -12.07 15.09
N HIS A 98 14.23 -11.95 15.02
CA HIS A 98 15.14 -13.09 15.16
C HIS A 98 15.60 -13.19 16.61
N ALA A 99 15.48 -14.36 17.21
CA ALA A 99 15.88 -14.57 18.60
C ALA A 99 16.88 -15.71 18.74
N ARG A 100 17.85 -15.52 19.63
CA ARG A 100 18.81 -16.55 20.05
C ARG A 100 18.76 -16.71 21.56
N VAL A 101 18.79 -17.95 22.01
CA VAL A 101 18.88 -18.35 23.41
C VAL A 101 20.33 -18.74 23.68
N HIS A 102 20.93 -18.11 24.67
CA HIS A 102 22.25 -18.46 25.15
C HIS A 102 22.11 -19.42 26.33
N VAL A 103 22.80 -20.56 26.25
CA VAL A 103 22.78 -21.63 27.25
C VAL A 103 24.20 -21.83 27.79
N GLY A 104 24.34 -21.98 29.10
CA GLY A 104 25.60 -22.26 29.77
C GLY A 104 26.02 -23.73 29.62
N GLY A 105 27.23 -24.07 30.07
CA GLY A 105 27.75 -25.45 30.04
C GLY A 105 26.96 -26.44 30.91
N ASP A 106 26.10 -25.94 31.80
CA ASP A 106 25.17 -26.69 32.65
C ASP A 106 23.80 -26.95 31.98
N GLY A 107 23.61 -26.50 30.74
CA GLY A 107 22.33 -26.62 30.02
C GLY A 107 21.28 -25.59 30.46
N LEU A 108 21.62 -24.66 31.36
CA LEU A 108 20.71 -23.60 31.81
C LEU A 108 20.80 -22.36 30.93
N ILE A 109 19.68 -21.68 30.73
CA ILE A 109 19.67 -20.41 29.99
C ILE A 109 20.43 -19.36 30.78
N ILE A 110 21.39 -18.73 30.12
CA ILE A 110 22.18 -17.61 30.65
C ILE A 110 21.61 -16.26 30.18
N GLY A 111 20.95 -16.22 29.02
CA GLY A 111 20.28 -15.04 28.51
C GLY A 111 19.67 -15.25 27.13
N THR A 112 19.05 -14.20 26.60
CA THR A 112 18.47 -14.19 25.25
C THR A 112 18.85 -12.92 24.51
N MET A 113 19.06 -13.05 23.20
CA MET A 113 19.27 -11.92 22.28
C MET A 113 18.10 -11.87 21.31
N GLY A 114 17.58 -10.68 21.06
CA GLY A 114 16.56 -10.41 20.05
C GLY A 114 17.00 -9.30 19.10
N VAL A 115 16.89 -9.54 17.80
CA VAL A 115 17.07 -8.53 16.76
C VAL A 115 15.71 -8.29 16.12
N PHE A 116 15.21 -7.08 16.20
CA PHE A 116 13.91 -6.70 15.65
C PHE A 116 14.07 -5.96 14.33
N GLU A 117 13.03 -6.05 13.52
CA GLU A 117 12.86 -5.31 12.28
C GLU A 117 11.48 -4.66 12.32
N ASP A 118 11.43 -3.34 12.20
CA ASP A 118 10.19 -2.59 12.06
C ASP A 118 9.67 -2.79 10.62
N VAL A 119 8.44 -3.30 10.48
CA VAL A 119 7.85 -3.59 9.16
C VAL A 119 6.81 -2.55 8.74
N ARG A 120 6.67 -1.43 9.46
CA ARG A 120 5.73 -0.34 9.09
C ARG A 120 6.05 0.24 7.73
N GLU A 121 7.31 0.58 7.47
CA GLU A 121 7.74 1.21 6.21
C GLU A 121 7.46 0.30 5.01
N VAL A 122 7.80 -0.99 5.13
CA VAL A 122 7.55 -1.99 4.08
C VAL A 122 6.04 -2.16 3.85
N SER A 123 5.25 -2.21 4.91
CA SER A 123 3.79 -2.36 4.83
C SER A 123 3.13 -1.14 4.18
N ASP A 124 3.57 0.06 4.54
CA ASP A 124 3.06 1.31 3.97
C ASP A 124 3.43 1.46 2.50
N LEU A 125 4.65 1.09 2.11
CA LEU A 125 5.07 1.11 0.73
C LEU A 125 4.28 0.12 -0.12
N SER A 126 4.10 -1.11 0.36
CA SER A 126 3.28 -2.13 -0.33
C SER A 126 1.86 -1.63 -0.55
N ARG A 127 1.24 -1.06 0.49
CA ARG A 127 -0.11 -0.49 0.40
C ARG A 127 -0.20 0.64 -0.64
N ARG A 128 0.78 1.55 -0.66
CA ARG A 128 0.82 2.63 -1.66
C ARG A 128 0.97 2.11 -3.08
N LEU A 129 1.76 1.05 -3.28
CA LEU A 129 1.90 0.41 -4.59
C LEU A 129 0.60 -0.25 -5.07
N ASP A 130 -0.10 -0.95 -4.18
CA ASP A 130 -1.39 -1.57 -4.49
C ASP A 130 -2.47 -0.53 -4.83
N GLU A 131 -2.51 0.57 -4.08
CA GLU A 131 -3.39 1.71 -4.34
C GLU A 131 -3.08 2.34 -5.71
N ALA A 132 -1.81 2.57 -6.03
CA ALA A 132 -1.38 3.12 -7.31
C ALA A 132 -1.71 2.19 -8.48
N ALA A 133 -1.46 0.89 -8.35
CA ALA A 133 -1.78 -0.10 -9.38
C ALA A 133 -3.30 -0.14 -9.66
N THR A 134 -4.12 -0.07 -8.61
CA THR A 134 -5.59 -0.02 -8.75
C THR A 134 -6.04 1.24 -9.50
N GLN A 135 -5.41 2.39 -9.24
CA GLN A 135 -5.70 3.64 -9.94
C GLN A 135 -5.30 3.58 -11.42
N VAL A 136 -4.16 2.97 -11.76
CA VAL A 136 -3.73 2.77 -13.16
C VAL A 136 -4.76 1.95 -13.92
N VAL A 137 -5.15 0.78 -13.40
CA VAL A 137 -6.17 -0.07 -14.05
C VAL A 137 -7.49 0.65 -14.21
N ALA A 138 -7.92 1.43 -13.21
CA ALA A 138 -9.13 2.23 -13.32
C ALA A 138 -9.02 3.33 -14.40
N SER A 139 -7.85 3.95 -14.55
CA SER A 139 -7.58 4.98 -15.56
C SER A 139 -7.57 4.42 -16.97
N GLU A 140 -6.94 3.25 -17.20
CA GLU A 140 -6.91 2.58 -18.49
C GLU A 140 -8.30 2.16 -18.95
N LYS A 141 -9.11 1.60 -18.05
CA LYS A 141 -10.51 1.27 -18.35
C LYS A 141 -11.31 2.49 -18.76
N ARG A 142 -11.15 3.63 -18.07
CA ARG A 142 -11.79 4.90 -18.44
C ARG A 142 -11.32 5.38 -19.81
N ALA A 143 -10.01 5.37 -20.06
CA ALA A 143 -9.45 5.78 -21.35
C ALA A 143 -9.98 4.92 -22.52
N ALA A 144 -10.09 3.61 -22.33
CA ALA A 144 -10.67 2.70 -23.31
C ALA A 144 -12.15 3.02 -23.59
N VAL A 145 -12.95 3.28 -22.54
CA VAL A 145 -14.36 3.69 -22.70
C VAL A 145 -14.48 5.00 -23.47
N VAL A 146 -13.62 5.99 -23.17
CA VAL A 146 -13.61 7.28 -23.88
C VAL A 146 -13.23 7.09 -25.36
N ALA A 147 -12.22 6.28 -25.65
CA ALA A 147 -11.80 5.99 -27.03
C ALA A 147 -12.92 5.32 -27.84
N VAL A 148 -13.59 4.32 -27.26
CA VAL A 148 -14.72 3.63 -27.92
C VAL A 148 -15.92 4.58 -28.10
N ALA A 149 -16.22 5.41 -27.11
CA ALA A 149 -17.31 6.39 -27.20
C ALA A 149 -17.06 7.44 -28.29
N GLY A 150 -15.82 7.93 -28.42
CA GLY A 150 -15.42 8.87 -29.46
C GLY A 150 -15.56 8.29 -30.86
N GLN A 151 -15.10 7.05 -31.07
CA GLN A 151 -15.24 6.37 -32.36
C GLN A 151 -16.71 6.10 -32.68
N ALA A 152 -17.49 5.58 -31.74
CA ALA A 152 -18.91 5.31 -31.94
C ALA A 152 -19.70 6.57 -32.31
N ALA A 153 -19.37 7.72 -31.70
CA ALA A 153 -19.99 8.99 -32.04
C ALA A 153 -19.62 9.50 -33.43
N HIS A 154 -18.38 9.32 -33.87
CA HIS A 154 -17.97 9.61 -35.24
C HIS A 154 -18.77 8.76 -36.23
N ASP A 155 -18.84 7.45 -35.99
CA ASP A 155 -19.53 6.49 -36.86
C ASP A 155 -21.05 6.71 -36.90
N LEU A 156 -21.66 7.23 -35.83
CA LEU A 156 -23.08 7.63 -35.80
C LEU A 156 -23.33 8.97 -36.50
N SER A 157 -22.39 9.89 -36.45
CA SER A 157 -22.54 11.22 -37.06
C SER A 157 -22.59 11.14 -38.58
N GLN A 158 -21.83 10.22 -39.19
CA GLN A 158 -21.77 10.03 -40.63
C GLN A 158 -23.15 9.73 -41.27
N PRO A 159 -23.89 8.67 -40.87
CA PRO A 159 -25.19 8.36 -41.47
C PRO A 159 -26.26 9.40 -41.12
N LEU A 160 -26.18 10.06 -39.95
CA LEU A 160 -27.11 11.14 -39.58
C LEU A 160 -26.98 12.32 -40.57
N MET A 161 -25.76 12.76 -40.86
CA MET A 161 -25.50 13.85 -41.81
C MET A 161 -25.95 13.47 -43.23
N ALA A 162 -25.72 12.23 -43.65
CA ALA A 162 -26.19 11.73 -44.94
C ALA A 162 -27.73 11.71 -45.02
N ALA A 163 -28.41 11.24 -43.98
CA ALA A 163 -29.87 11.20 -43.91
C ALA A 163 -30.47 12.61 -43.92
N MET A 164 -29.91 13.53 -43.14
CA MET A 164 -30.33 14.93 -43.10
C MET A 164 -30.15 15.62 -44.46
N GLY A 165 -29.00 15.44 -45.11
CA GLY A 165 -28.74 15.99 -46.44
C GLY A 165 -29.71 15.47 -47.50
N ASN A 166 -30.05 14.18 -47.46
CA ASN A 166 -31.08 13.61 -48.35
C ASN A 166 -32.47 14.22 -48.12
N ILE A 167 -32.83 14.51 -46.87
CA ILE A 167 -34.09 15.17 -46.53
C ILE A 167 -34.09 16.62 -47.03
N GLU A 168 -33.00 17.37 -46.84
CA GLU A 168 -32.86 18.74 -47.36
C GLU A 168 -33.03 18.78 -48.88
N LEU A 169 -32.37 17.86 -49.61
CA LEU A 169 -32.51 17.76 -51.07
C LEU A 169 -33.94 17.42 -51.50
N ALA A 170 -34.63 16.54 -50.77
CA ALA A 170 -36.03 16.19 -51.06
C ALA A 170 -36.98 17.39 -50.84
N LEU A 171 -36.74 18.18 -49.79
CA LEU A 171 -37.49 19.40 -49.48
C LEU A 171 -37.29 20.50 -50.54
N MET A 172 -36.18 20.49 -51.29
CA MET A 172 -35.91 21.44 -52.38
C MET A 172 -36.67 21.12 -53.68
N GLN A 173 -37.36 19.99 -53.81
CA GLN A 173 -38.05 19.63 -55.05
C GLN A 173 -39.32 20.47 -55.29
N PRO A 174 -39.47 21.10 -56.47
CA PRO A 174 -40.69 21.83 -56.81
C PRO A 174 -41.84 20.84 -57.02
N ASN A 175 -42.98 21.07 -56.35
CA ASN A 175 -44.18 20.21 -56.31
C ASN A 175 -44.20 19.06 -55.30
N LEU A 176 -43.40 19.14 -54.23
CA LEU A 176 -43.52 18.21 -53.12
C LEU A 176 -44.89 18.36 -52.41
N ASP A 177 -45.58 17.24 -52.16
CA ASP A 177 -46.85 17.24 -51.43
C ASP A 177 -46.69 17.81 -50.01
N ALA A 178 -47.62 18.67 -49.58
CA ALA A 178 -47.52 19.36 -48.30
C ALA A 178 -47.47 18.41 -47.10
N LYS A 179 -48.19 17.28 -47.13
CA LYS A 179 -48.13 16.28 -46.05
C LYS A 179 -46.79 15.55 -46.03
N VAL A 180 -46.17 15.36 -47.19
CA VAL A 180 -44.83 14.77 -47.31
C VAL A 180 -43.77 15.76 -46.81
N SER A 181 -43.87 17.04 -47.17
CA SER A 181 -43.00 18.11 -46.64
C SER A 181 -43.02 18.16 -45.12
N THR A 182 -44.20 18.22 -44.50
CA THR A 182 -44.33 18.25 -43.03
C THR A 182 -43.75 17.00 -42.36
N ARG A 183 -43.81 15.83 -43.00
CA ARG A 183 -43.20 14.60 -42.45
C ARG A 183 -41.68 14.63 -42.54
N LEU A 184 -41.14 15.15 -43.65
CA LEU A 184 -39.69 15.30 -43.87
C LEU A 184 -39.08 16.33 -42.91
N GLU A 185 -39.72 17.49 -42.73
CA GLU A 185 -39.31 18.50 -41.75
C GLU A 185 -39.25 17.91 -40.32
N ARG A 186 -40.30 17.16 -39.92
CA ARG A 186 -40.30 16.47 -38.63
C ARG A 186 -39.17 15.44 -38.51
N ALA A 187 -38.91 14.67 -39.56
CA ALA A 187 -37.82 13.69 -39.57
C ALA A 187 -36.45 14.38 -39.43
N TYR A 188 -36.26 15.50 -40.11
CA TYR A 188 -35.06 16.33 -39.99
C TYR A 188 -34.86 16.83 -38.55
N GLU A 189 -35.90 17.40 -37.94
CA GLU A 189 -35.84 17.85 -36.54
C GLU A 189 -35.47 16.72 -35.56
N GLN A 190 -35.95 15.49 -35.80
CA GLN A 190 -35.57 14.33 -34.97
C GLN A 190 -34.11 13.93 -35.16
N LEU A 191 -33.61 13.91 -36.40
CA LEU A 191 -32.21 13.62 -36.69
C LEU A 191 -31.27 14.67 -36.12
N GLU A 192 -31.68 15.94 -36.18
CA GLU A 192 -30.93 17.06 -35.61
C GLU A 192 -30.86 16.97 -34.07
N ARG A 193 -31.95 16.57 -33.42
CA ARG A 193 -31.94 16.23 -31.98
C ARG A 193 -30.98 15.07 -31.68
N LEU A 194 -31.03 13.99 -32.46
CA LEU A 194 -30.15 12.83 -32.31
C LEU A 194 -28.68 13.22 -32.44
N ARG A 195 -28.34 14.06 -33.42
CA ARG A 195 -27.00 14.62 -33.60
C ARG A 195 -26.55 15.42 -32.37
N GLY A 196 -27.44 16.23 -31.80
CA GLY A 196 -27.18 16.95 -30.55
C GLY A 196 -26.87 16.02 -29.37
N ILE A 197 -27.62 14.92 -29.23
CA ILE A 197 -27.40 13.91 -28.18
C ILE A 197 -26.04 13.22 -28.36
N VAL A 198 -25.70 12.80 -29.59
CA VAL A 198 -24.41 12.16 -29.89
C VAL A 198 -23.25 13.10 -29.57
N THR A 199 -23.39 14.39 -29.90
CA THR A 199 -22.37 15.42 -29.61
C THR A 199 -22.19 15.63 -28.11
N GLU A 200 -23.29 15.71 -27.35
CA GLU A 200 -23.22 15.89 -25.89
C GLU A 200 -22.68 14.62 -25.19
N PHE A 201 -22.97 13.42 -25.71
CA PHE A 201 -22.42 12.16 -25.20
C PHE A 201 -20.88 12.11 -25.28
N VAL A 202 -20.30 12.59 -26.38
CA VAL A 202 -18.84 12.74 -26.52
C VAL A 202 -18.30 13.77 -25.53
N ARG A 203 -19.01 14.89 -25.35
CA ARG A 203 -18.59 15.95 -24.43
C ARG A 203 -18.66 15.53 -22.96
N MET A 204 -19.61 14.67 -22.60
CA MET A 204 -19.72 14.07 -21.27
C MET A 204 -18.66 13.00 -21.00
N THR A 205 -18.30 12.20 -22.01
CA THR A 205 -17.26 11.17 -21.88
C THR A 205 -15.85 11.76 -21.93
N GLY A 206 -15.64 12.85 -22.66
CA GLY A 206 -14.43 13.67 -22.61
C GLY A 206 -14.60 14.91 -21.72
N THR A 207 -14.55 14.77 -20.39
CA THR A 207 -14.63 15.98 -19.54
C THR A 207 -13.35 16.82 -19.62
N ARG A 208 -13.54 18.05 -20.13
CA ARG A 208 -12.69 19.25 -19.99
C ARG A 208 -11.19 19.06 -20.30
N SER A 209 -10.81 19.26 -21.56
CA SER A 209 -9.56 19.99 -21.83
C SER A 209 -9.74 21.41 -21.28
N THR A 210 -9.27 21.64 -20.05
CA THR A 210 -8.92 22.98 -19.60
C THR A 210 -7.71 23.44 -20.42
N SER A 211 -7.95 24.38 -21.34
CA SER A 211 -6.94 25.41 -21.65
C SER A 211 -6.70 26.29 -20.42
#